data_AF-A0A917AIR9-F1
#
_entry.id   AF-A0A917AIR9-F1
#
_cell.length_a   1.000
_cell.length_b   1.000
_cell.length_c   1.000
_cell.angle_alpha   90.00
_cell.angle_beta   90.00
_cell.angle_gamma   90.00
#
_symmetry.space_group_name_H-M   'P 1'
#
loop_
_entity.id
_entity.type
_entity.pdbx_description
1 polymer ?
#
loop_
_entity_poly.entity_id
_entity_poly.type
_entity_poly.pdbx_seq_one_letter_code
_entity_poly.pdbx_strand_id
1 'polypeptide(L)'
;MNLWSKSDLTERFYSGKTRALHGTHVSTGDRLWSTFPNMRPMATITADTLDWYGFDEFGGSVHDVIGTRCDPYTHHLLQHDDYHYCCHSNLTRALAKHCDLSLDEAERHVHDVLNVFMCTGFTRDTGQYFMKASPVRPGDYLEFYAEIDLIMGLSACPGGDCSQEHSSDAAACYPLLVEVFDPGEEARAAHRISAPSGYDRSHGTK
;
A
#
# COMPACT_ATOMS: atom_id res chain seq x y z
N MET A 1 -2.09 -2.51 0.81
CA MET A 1 -2.47 -1.53 1.84
C MET A 1 -2.76 -0.18 1.20
N ASN A 2 -3.81 0.50 1.65
CA ASN A 2 -4.12 1.90 1.32
C ASN A 2 -4.10 2.75 2.60
N LEU A 3 -3.70 4.01 2.48
CA LEU A 3 -3.76 5.00 3.54
C LEU A 3 -4.51 6.23 3.03
N TRP A 4 -5.44 6.73 3.84
CA TRP A 4 -6.14 7.99 3.62
C TRP A 4 -5.90 8.90 4.81
N SER A 5 -5.83 10.21 4.57
CA SER A 5 -5.90 11.21 5.63
C SER A 5 -7.29 11.14 6.28
N LYS A 6 -7.34 11.04 7.61
CA LYS A 6 -8.61 10.93 8.35
C LYS A 6 -9.50 12.15 8.16
N SER A 7 -8.91 13.32 7.93
CA SER A 7 -9.64 14.58 7.72
C SER A 7 -10.08 14.80 6.27
N ASP A 8 -9.48 14.12 5.31
CA ASP A 8 -9.73 14.32 3.87
C ASP A 8 -9.33 13.09 3.05
N LEU A 9 -10.30 12.29 2.60
CA LEU A 9 -10.05 11.09 1.79
C LEU A 9 -9.45 11.37 0.40
N THR A 10 -9.41 12.63 -0.05
CA THR A 10 -8.74 13.00 -1.30
C THR A 10 -7.22 13.04 -1.12
N GLU A 11 -6.73 13.33 0.08
CA GLU A 11 -5.34 13.13 0.49
C GLU A 11 -5.12 11.66 0.85
N ARG A 12 -4.39 10.95 0.02
CA ARG A 12 -4.19 9.50 0.13
C ARG A 12 -2.81 9.09 -0.30
N PHE A 13 -2.42 7.85 -0.02
CA PHE A 13 -1.09 7.36 -0.35
C PHE A 13 -0.82 7.42 -1.86
N TYR A 14 0.40 7.83 -2.20
CA TYR A 14 0.86 8.02 -3.57
C TYR A 14 2.08 7.14 -3.85
N SER A 15 1.82 5.91 -4.28
CA SER A 15 2.87 4.92 -4.62
C SER A 15 3.85 5.47 -5.67
N GLY A 16 3.37 6.20 -6.68
CA GLY A 16 4.22 6.75 -7.74
C GLY A 16 5.29 7.71 -7.24
N LYS A 17 4.96 8.64 -6.34
CA LYS A 17 5.96 9.56 -5.76
C LYS A 17 6.80 8.93 -4.66
N THR A 18 6.20 8.01 -3.90
CA THR A 18 6.95 7.17 -2.95
C THR A 18 8.04 6.39 -3.69
N ARG A 19 7.68 5.76 -4.80
CA ARG A 19 8.59 5.01 -5.68
C ARG A 19 9.69 5.88 -6.27
N ALA A 20 9.35 7.08 -6.72
CA ALA A 20 10.34 8.00 -7.28
C ALA A 20 11.36 8.49 -6.26
N LEU A 21 11.01 8.53 -4.96
CA LEU A 21 11.87 9.01 -3.89
C LEU A 21 12.70 7.90 -3.24
N HIS A 22 12.12 6.70 -3.09
CA HIS A 22 12.70 5.63 -2.29
C HIS A 22 13.08 4.38 -3.10
N GLY A 23 12.46 4.17 -4.27
CA GLY A 23 12.74 3.03 -5.14
C GLY A 23 11.53 2.13 -5.38
N THR A 24 11.75 0.96 -5.96
CA THR A 24 10.66 0.03 -6.32
C THR A 24 9.97 -0.59 -5.11
N HIS A 25 10.67 -0.65 -3.99
CA HIS A 25 10.27 -1.24 -2.71
C HIS A 25 10.66 -0.29 -1.59
N VAL A 26 10.03 -0.43 -0.42
CA VAL A 26 10.26 0.43 0.74
C VAL A 26 10.55 -0.40 1.99
N SER A 27 11.44 0.10 2.85
CA SER A 27 11.77 -0.54 4.13
C SER A 27 12.00 0.51 5.23
N THR A 28 12.63 0.12 6.32
CA THR A 28 12.86 0.94 7.51
C THR A 28 13.47 2.30 7.16
N GLY A 29 12.86 3.37 7.65
CA GLY A 29 13.27 4.76 7.38
C GLY A 29 12.56 5.40 6.19
N ASP A 30 11.99 4.60 5.28
CA ASP A 30 11.24 5.14 4.14
C ASP A 30 9.88 5.68 4.57
N ARG A 31 9.34 6.56 3.73
CA ARG A 31 8.10 7.29 3.97
C ARG A 31 7.07 6.98 2.91
N LEU A 32 5.83 6.77 3.33
CA LEU A 32 4.68 6.71 2.44
C LEU A 32 4.15 8.13 2.23
N TRP A 33 4.28 8.65 1.01
CA TRP A 33 3.95 10.04 0.69
C TRP A 33 2.50 10.20 0.21
N SER A 34 1.88 11.33 0.52
CA SER A 34 0.52 11.66 0.06
C SER A 34 0.46 12.21 -1.35
N THR A 35 -0.72 12.11 -1.97
CA THR A 35 -1.04 12.66 -3.29
C THR A 35 -0.83 14.16 -3.37
N PHE A 36 -0.66 14.67 -4.59
CA PHE A 36 -0.78 16.11 -4.83
C PHE A 36 -2.21 16.57 -4.51
N PRO A 37 -2.38 17.79 -3.98
CA PRO A 37 -1.36 18.82 -3.77
C PRO A 37 -0.57 18.69 -2.46
N ASN A 38 -0.94 17.77 -1.56
CA ASN A 38 -0.42 17.72 -0.20
C ASN A 38 1.04 17.30 -0.12
N MET A 39 1.46 16.26 -0.86
CA MET A 39 2.85 15.78 -0.98
C MET A 39 3.64 15.86 0.34
N ARG A 40 3.11 15.20 1.38
CA ARG A 40 3.73 15.12 2.70
C ARG A 40 3.79 13.68 3.20
N PRO A 41 4.65 13.35 4.18
CA PRO A 41 4.65 12.03 4.79
C PRO A 41 3.30 11.72 5.44
N MET A 42 2.75 10.55 5.13
CA MET A 42 1.56 9.99 5.79
C MET A 42 1.96 9.02 6.89
N ALA A 43 2.95 8.17 6.61
CA ALA A 43 3.55 7.25 7.55
C ALA A 43 5.04 7.06 7.25
N THR A 44 5.79 6.70 8.28
CA THR A 44 7.22 6.34 8.19
C THR A 44 7.39 4.90 8.68
N ILE A 45 8.12 4.07 7.93
CA ILE A 45 8.40 2.69 8.35
C ILE A 45 9.43 2.72 9.47
N THR A 46 9.10 2.18 10.63
CA THR A 46 9.97 2.18 11.82
C THR A 46 10.71 0.87 12.03
N ALA A 47 10.16 -0.23 11.52
CA ALA A 47 10.78 -1.54 11.56
C ALA A 47 10.26 -2.44 10.43
N ASP A 48 11.14 -3.25 9.89
CA ASP A 48 10.86 -4.28 8.88
C ASP A 48 11.65 -5.54 9.25
N THR A 49 10.97 -6.63 9.60
CA THR A 49 11.64 -7.90 9.93
C THR A 49 12.20 -8.63 8.71
N LEU A 50 11.83 -8.21 7.49
CA LEU A 50 12.28 -8.76 6.22
C LEU A 50 13.32 -7.88 5.52
N ASP A 51 13.83 -6.82 6.16
CA ASP A 51 14.84 -5.91 5.59
C ASP A 51 16.11 -6.66 5.12
N TRP A 52 16.44 -7.78 5.78
CA TRP A 52 17.54 -8.66 5.38
C TRP A 52 17.41 -9.24 3.97
N TYR A 53 16.21 -9.25 3.37
CA TYR A 53 15.98 -9.81 2.04
C TYR A 53 16.71 -9.03 0.95
N GLY A 54 16.80 -7.70 1.09
CA GLY A 54 17.42 -6.81 0.11
C GLY A 54 16.85 -7.03 -1.30
N PHE A 55 17.73 -7.25 -2.28
CA PHE A 55 17.37 -7.63 -3.64
C PHE A 55 17.98 -8.98 -4.00
N ASP A 56 17.15 -9.91 -4.49
CA ASP A 56 17.60 -11.23 -4.93
C ASP A 56 18.28 -11.22 -6.32
N GLU A 57 18.77 -12.37 -6.76
CA GLU A 57 19.48 -12.52 -8.03
C GLU A 57 18.62 -12.17 -9.26
N PHE A 58 17.28 -12.22 -9.14
CA PHE A 58 16.32 -11.89 -10.19
C PHE A 58 15.92 -10.40 -10.15
N GLY A 59 16.37 -9.65 -9.14
CA GLY A 59 15.96 -8.27 -8.89
C GLY A 59 14.66 -8.16 -8.11
N GLY A 60 14.25 -9.24 -7.43
CA GLY A 60 13.08 -9.25 -6.56
C GLY A 60 13.37 -8.67 -5.18
N SER A 61 12.41 -7.97 -4.59
CA SER A 61 12.45 -7.50 -3.20
C SER A 61 11.04 -7.55 -2.57
N VAL A 62 10.88 -7.14 -1.31
CA VAL A 62 9.60 -7.17 -0.57
C VAL A 62 9.05 -5.77 -0.30
N HIS A 63 7.74 -5.66 -0.06
CA HIS A 63 7.05 -4.37 0.22
C HIS A 63 7.03 -3.42 -0.97
N ASP A 64 6.46 -3.90 -2.09
CA ASP A 64 6.53 -3.18 -3.35
C ASP A 64 5.59 -1.96 -3.42
N VAL A 65 6.03 -0.95 -4.17
CA VAL A 65 5.27 0.24 -4.59
C VAL A 65 5.25 0.39 -6.11
N ILE A 66 5.41 -0.72 -6.83
CA ILE A 66 5.44 -0.80 -8.30
C ILE A 66 4.14 -1.36 -8.87
N GLY A 67 3.45 -2.22 -8.12
CA GLY A 67 2.14 -2.74 -8.49
C GLY A 67 1.01 -1.73 -8.25
N THR A 68 -0.18 -2.08 -8.72
CA THR A 68 -1.42 -1.33 -8.48
C THR A 68 -2.25 -2.01 -7.39
N ARG A 69 -2.76 -3.20 -7.68
CA ARG A 69 -3.53 -4.17 -6.85
C ARG A 69 -4.16 -5.20 -7.79
N CYS A 70 -4.44 -6.41 -7.32
CA CYS A 70 -5.39 -7.26 -8.05
C CYS A 70 -6.78 -6.62 -8.03
N ASP A 71 -7.44 -6.64 -9.18
CA ASP A 71 -8.70 -5.93 -9.41
C ASP A 71 -9.66 -6.78 -10.29
N PRO A 72 -10.99 -6.63 -10.09
CA PRO A 72 -11.98 -7.42 -10.81
C PRO A 72 -12.03 -7.07 -12.31
N TYR A 73 -11.63 -5.87 -12.70
CA TYR A 73 -11.70 -5.40 -14.08
C TYR A 73 -10.65 -6.08 -14.96
N THR A 74 -9.41 -6.14 -14.48
CA THR A 74 -8.33 -6.88 -15.13
C THR A 74 -8.63 -8.37 -15.17
N HIS A 75 -9.22 -8.93 -14.10
CA HIS A 75 -9.66 -10.32 -14.10
C HIS A 75 -10.74 -10.57 -15.16
N HIS A 76 -11.79 -9.75 -15.21
CA HIS A 76 -12.84 -9.84 -16.22
C HIS A 76 -12.28 -9.69 -17.65
N LEU A 77 -11.34 -8.76 -17.86
CA LEU A 77 -10.70 -8.54 -19.16
C LEU A 77 -9.93 -9.78 -19.64
N LEU A 78 -9.24 -10.49 -18.74
CA LEU A 78 -8.35 -11.60 -19.09
C LEU A 78 -9.04 -12.97 -19.05
N GLN A 79 -10.02 -13.16 -18.17
CA GLN A 79 -10.67 -14.45 -17.92
C GLN A 79 -12.14 -14.49 -18.34
N HIS A 80 -12.75 -13.35 -18.67
CA HIS A 80 -14.19 -13.22 -18.96
C HIS A 80 -15.08 -13.74 -17.82
N ASP A 81 -14.65 -13.54 -16.58
CA ASP A 81 -15.36 -13.93 -15.36
C ASP A 81 -15.41 -12.79 -14.34
N ASP A 82 -16.40 -12.81 -13.44
CA ASP A 82 -16.62 -11.79 -12.41
C ASP A 82 -16.17 -12.30 -11.04
N TYR A 83 -14.94 -11.97 -10.64
CA TYR A 83 -14.41 -12.31 -9.32
C TYR A 83 -14.47 -11.12 -8.35
N HIS A 84 -15.17 -11.29 -7.22
CA HIS A 84 -15.50 -10.19 -6.31
C HIS A 84 -14.59 -10.03 -5.08
N TYR A 85 -13.58 -10.87 -4.92
CA TYR A 85 -12.70 -10.87 -3.73
C TYR A 85 -11.26 -10.41 -4.03
N CYS A 86 -11.06 -9.74 -5.17
CA CYS A 86 -9.85 -8.96 -5.44
C CYS A 86 -9.59 -7.92 -4.36
N CYS A 87 -8.31 -7.59 -4.14
CA CYS A 87 -7.88 -6.54 -3.20
C CYS A 87 -8.59 -5.20 -3.45
N HIS A 88 -8.80 -4.84 -4.72
CA HIS A 88 -9.57 -3.65 -5.07
C HIS A 88 -10.98 -3.67 -4.46
N SER A 89 -11.77 -4.72 -4.74
CA SER A 89 -13.13 -4.86 -4.23
C SER A 89 -13.18 -4.98 -2.69
N ASN A 90 -12.19 -5.67 -2.09
CA ASN A 90 -12.06 -5.77 -0.64
C ASN A 90 -11.86 -4.40 0.01
N LEU A 91 -10.96 -3.58 -0.55
CA LEU A 91 -10.70 -2.21 -0.07
C LEU A 91 -11.92 -1.30 -0.30
N THR A 92 -12.58 -1.38 -1.46
CA THR A 92 -13.79 -0.61 -1.75
C THR A 92 -14.88 -0.88 -0.70
N ARG A 93 -15.19 -2.15 -0.43
CA ARG A 93 -16.21 -2.51 0.57
C ARG A 93 -15.80 -2.10 1.98
N ALA A 94 -14.52 -2.27 2.34
CA ALA A 94 -14.03 -1.90 3.66
C ALA A 94 -14.11 -0.39 3.90
N LEU A 95 -13.68 0.42 2.93
CA LEU A 95 -13.73 1.89 3.02
C LEU A 95 -15.18 2.39 3.02
N ALA A 96 -16.04 1.86 2.14
CA ALA A 96 -17.45 2.21 2.09
C ALA A 96 -18.13 2.00 3.44
N LYS A 97 -17.90 0.83 4.05
CA LYS A 97 -18.45 0.50 5.38
C LYS A 97 -17.88 1.39 6.49
N HIS A 98 -16.58 1.68 6.46
CA HIS A 98 -15.92 2.45 7.52
C HIS A 98 -16.32 3.94 7.50
N CYS A 99 -16.45 4.51 6.31
CA CYS A 99 -16.72 5.94 6.10
C CYS A 99 -18.19 6.26 5.80
N ASP A 100 -19.08 5.25 5.81
CA ASP A 100 -20.50 5.37 5.44
C ASP A 100 -20.70 6.01 4.06
N LEU A 101 -19.97 5.49 3.07
CA LEU A 101 -20.04 5.93 1.67
C LEU A 101 -20.79 4.91 0.81
N SER A 102 -21.33 5.36 -0.33
CA SER A 102 -21.73 4.41 -1.37
C SER A 102 -20.50 3.66 -1.92
N LEU A 103 -20.72 2.48 -2.50
CA LEU A 103 -19.63 1.70 -3.11
C LEU A 103 -18.94 2.50 -4.23
N ASP A 104 -19.71 3.19 -5.07
CA ASP A 104 -19.19 3.98 -6.20
C ASP A 104 -18.32 5.16 -5.73
N GLU A 105 -18.65 5.80 -4.60
CA GLU A 105 -17.85 6.87 -4.01
C GLU A 105 -16.57 6.30 -3.40
N ALA A 106 -16.67 5.25 -2.60
CA ALA A 106 -15.53 4.62 -1.94
C ALA A 106 -14.52 4.07 -2.96
N GLU A 107 -14.98 3.47 -4.04
CA GLU A 107 -14.13 2.90 -5.09
C GLU A 107 -13.19 3.94 -5.71
N ARG A 108 -13.66 5.17 -5.91
CA ARG A 108 -12.86 6.28 -6.46
C ARG A 108 -11.74 6.75 -5.52
N HIS A 109 -11.85 6.44 -4.23
CA HIS A 109 -10.81 6.72 -3.24
C HIS A 109 -9.81 5.58 -3.11
N VAL A 110 -10.12 4.36 -3.56
CA VAL A 110 -9.15 3.26 -3.63
C VAL A 110 -8.07 3.60 -4.65
N HIS A 111 -6.82 3.34 -4.28
CA HIS A 111 -5.64 3.77 -5.03
C HIS A 111 -4.57 2.68 -5.05
N ASP A 112 -3.50 2.92 -5.80
CA ASP A 112 -2.38 1.99 -5.89
C ASP A 112 -1.77 1.74 -4.52
N VAL A 113 -1.46 0.47 -4.25
CA VAL A 113 -1.19 -0.02 -2.90
C VAL A 113 0.29 0.03 -2.56
N LEU A 114 0.57 -0.06 -1.26
CA LEU A 114 1.78 -0.74 -0.78
C LEU A 114 1.47 -2.23 -0.71
N ASN A 115 2.21 -3.06 -1.45
CA ASN A 115 2.08 -4.52 -1.42
C ASN A 115 2.93 -5.10 -0.28
N VAL A 116 2.42 -4.98 0.94
CA VAL A 116 3.09 -5.49 2.15
C VAL A 116 3.35 -7.00 2.01
N PHE A 117 4.59 -7.43 2.29
CA PHE A 117 5.10 -8.80 2.20
C PHE A 117 5.23 -9.40 0.80
N MET A 118 4.62 -8.81 -0.23
CA MET A 118 4.70 -9.37 -1.58
C MET A 118 6.14 -9.28 -2.12
N CYS A 119 6.63 -10.35 -2.74
CA CYS A 119 7.97 -10.39 -3.32
C CYS A 119 7.89 -10.23 -4.85
N THR A 120 8.41 -9.12 -5.37
CA THR A 120 8.19 -8.71 -6.77
C THR A 120 9.39 -8.00 -7.36
N GLY A 121 9.38 -7.80 -8.67
CA GLY A 121 10.39 -7.01 -9.36
C GLY A 121 10.07 -6.84 -10.84
N PHE A 122 11.07 -6.36 -11.58
CA PHE A 122 11.03 -6.34 -13.04
C PHE A 122 12.08 -7.30 -13.58
N THR A 123 11.68 -8.14 -14.54
CA THR A 123 12.60 -9.10 -15.17
C THR A 123 13.73 -8.34 -15.87
N ARG A 124 14.97 -8.82 -15.71
CA ARG A 124 16.15 -8.11 -16.24
C ARG A 124 16.24 -8.12 -17.77
N ASP A 125 15.64 -9.12 -18.40
CA ASP A 125 15.68 -9.33 -19.85
C ASP A 125 14.61 -8.55 -20.61
N THR A 126 13.41 -8.42 -20.03
CA THR A 126 12.21 -7.89 -20.69
C THR A 126 11.57 -6.71 -19.96
N GLY A 127 11.96 -6.43 -18.72
CA GLY A 127 11.38 -5.35 -17.92
C GLY A 127 9.94 -5.61 -17.48
N GLN A 128 9.47 -6.86 -17.54
CA GLN A 128 8.10 -7.23 -17.16
C GLN A 128 7.98 -7.37 -15.65
N TYR A 129 6.83 -6.95 -15.11
CA TYR A 129 6.52 -7.15 -13.70
C TYR A 129 6.40 -8.65 -13.40
N PHE A 130 7.04 -9.11 -12.33
CA PHE A 130 6.93 -10.47 -11.85
C PHE A 130 6.62 -10.50 -10.35
N MET A 131 6.07 -11.63 -9.91
CA MET A 131 5.91 -11.99 -8.52
C MET A 131 6.54 -13.36 -8.25
N LYS A 132 6.86 -13.63 -6.98
CA LYS A 132 7.28 -14.94 -6.50
C LYS A 132 6.79 -15.15 -5.07
N ALA A 133 6.88 -16.39 -4.60
CA ALA A 133 6.53 -16.76 -3.24
C ALA A 133 7.21 -15.83 -2.21
N SER A 134 6.40 -15.24 -1.34
CA SER A 134 6.88 -14.33 -0.30
C SER A 134 7.82 -15.04 0.70
N PRO A 135 8.90 -14.37 1.14
CA PRO A 135 9.73 -14.88 2.24
C PRO A 135 9.05 -14.78 3.61
N VAL A 136 7.91 -14.09 3.73
CA VAL A 136 7.22 -13.83 5.02
C VAL A 136 6.85 -15.12 5.75
N ARG A 137 7.00 -15.12 7.07
CA ARG A 137 6.58 -16.20 7.97
C ARG A 137 5.72 -15.64 9.11
N PRO A 138 4.90 -16.48 9.76
CA PRO A 138 4.19 -16.06 10.96
C PRO A 138 5.16 -15.49 12.00
N GLY A 139 4.91 -14.25 12.43
CA GLY A 139 5.78 -13.50 13.33
C GLY A 139 6.56 -12.36 12.65
N ASP A 140 6.70 -12.38 11.32
CA ASP A 140 7.23 -11.23 10.58
C ASP A 140 6.23 -10.06 10.60
N TYR A 141 6.76 -8.84 10.64
CA TYR A 141 5.96 -7.62 10.68
C TYR A 141 6.64 -6.45 9.97
N LEU A 142 5.80 -5.50 9.55
CA LEU A 142 6.20 -4.19 9.06
C LEU A 142 5.50 -3.15 9.95
N GLU A 143 6.28 -2.32 10.62
CA GLU A 143 5.80 -1.33 11.59
C GLU A 143 5.86 0.08 11.01
N PHE A 144 4.85 0.89 11.37
CA PHE A 144 4.74 2.26 10.88
C PHE A 144 4.50 3.25 12.03
N TYR A 145 5.18 4.38 11.95
CA TYR A 145 4.82 5.60 12.64
C TYR A 145 3.82 6.41 11.79
N ALA A 146 2.67 6.76 12.36
CA ALA A 146 1.67 7.60 11.69
C ALA A 146 2.06 9.09 11.79
N GLU A 147 2.42 9.71 10.66
CA GLU A 147 2.87 11.10 10.59
C GLU A 147 1.70 12.10 10.66
N ILE A 148 0.51 11.64 10.28
CA ILE A 148 -0.77 12.35 10.35
C ILE A 148 -1.85 11.40 10.89
N ASP A 149 -3.06 11.90 11.14
CA ASP A 149 -4.20 11.03 11.42
C ASP A 149 -4.60 10.25 10.16
N LEU A 150 -4.66 8.92 10.28
CA LEU A 150 -4.90 8.02 9.15
C LEU A 150 -6.16 7.20 9.30
N ILE A 151 -6.77 6.91 8.15
CA ILE A 151 -7.61 5.72 7.95
C ILE A 151 -6.73 4.75 7.16
N MET A 152 -6.58 3.52 7.67
CA MET A 152 -5.80 2.47 7.02
C MET A 152 -6.73 1.36 6.52
N GLY A 153 -6.57 1.00 5.25
CA GLY A 153 -7.24 -0.15 4.62
C GLY A 153 -6.24 -1.25 4.28
N LEU A 154 -6.49 -2.44 4.79
CA LEU A 154 -5.71 -3.64 4.49
C LEU A 154 -6.61 -4.73 3.93
N SER A 155 -6.19 -5.31 2.80
CA SER A 155 -6.80 -6.49 2.22
C SER A 155 -5.82 -7.65 2.33
N ALA A 156 -6.27 -8.77 2.90
CA ALA A 156 -5.58 -10.05 2.71
C ALA A 156 -5.80 -10.48 1.25
N CYS A 157 -4.71 -10.57 0.48
CA CYS A 157 -4.79 -10.85 -0.95
C CYS A 157 -5.29 -12.28 -1.21
N PRO A 158 -6.23 -12.51 -2.15
CA PRO A 158 -6.64 -13.87 -2.52
C PRO A 158 -5.52 -14.68 -3.18
N GLY A 159 -4.41 -14.04 -3.58
CA GLY A 159 -3.21 -14.74 -4.05
C GLY A 159 -2.35 -15.37 -2.94
N GLY A 160 -2.73 -15.22 -1.66
CA GLY A 160 -1.96 -15.73 -0.54
C GLY A 160 -0.53 -15.17 -0.49
N ASP A 161 0.45 -16.06 -0.52
CA ASP A 161 1.89 -15.73 -0.58
C ASP A 161 2.38 -15.34 -1.98
N CYS A 162 1.47 -15.29 -2.98
CA CYS A 162 1.75 -14.97 -4.37
C CYS A 162 2.68 -15.99 -5.07
N SER A 163 2.69 -17.24 -4.60
CA SER A 163 3.44 -18.34 -5.21
C SER A 163 2.79 -18.96 -6.46
N GLN A 164 1.51 -18.65 -6.71
CA GLN A 164 0.72 -19.21 -7.81
C GLN A 164 0.09 -18.10 -8.67
N GLU A 165 -1.24 -17.98 -8.68
CA GLU A 165 -2.01 -17.02 -9.45
C GLU A 165 -2.66 -15.97 -8.54
N HIS A 166 -3.12 -14.86 -9.14
CA HIS A 166 -3.94 -13.86 -8.47
C HIS A 166 -5.42 -14.05 -8.81
N SER A 167 -6.31 -13.47 -7.97
CA SER A 167 -7.76 -13.45 -8.22
C SER A 167 -8.37 -14.85 -8.33
N SER A 168 -8.00 -15.73 -7.40
CA SER A 168 -8.43 -17.12 -7.33
C SER A 168 -8.53 -17.55 -5.87
N ASP A 169 -9.46 -18.46 -5.58
CA ASP A 169 -9.61 -19.06 -4.24
C ASP A 169 -8.71 -20.31 -4.06
N ALA A 170 -7.89 -20.63 -5.05
CA ALA A 170 -7.01 -21.80 -5.02
C ALA A 170 -5.80 -21.63 -4.09
N ALA A 171 -5.31 -20.40 -3.93
CA ALA A 171 -4.16 -20.12 -3.08
C ALA A 171 -4.53 -20.22 -1.59
N ALA A 172 -3.65 -20.82 -0.80
CA ALA A 172 -3.80 -20.83 0.65
C ALA A 172 -3.69 -19.39 1.19
N CYS A 173 -4.81 -18.87 1.69
CA CYS A 173 -4.90 -17.53 2.25
C CYS A 173 -4.90 -17.57 3.77
N TYR A 174 -4.29 -16.54 4.37
CA TYR A 174 -4.14 -16.41 5.82
C TYR A 174 -4.58 -15.02 6.28
N PRO A 175 -5.06 -14.86 7.52
CA PRO A 175 -5.38 -13.54 8.06
C PRO A 175 -4.12 -12.69 8.22
N LEU A 176 -4.29 -11.37 8.12
CA LEU A 176 -3.29 -10.38 8.52
C LEU A 176 -3.76 -9.70 9.80
N LEU A 177 -2.85 -9.54 10.77
CA LEU A 177 -3.12 -8.85 12.02
C LEU A 177 -2.65 -7.38 11.91
N VAL A 178 -3.44 -6.48 12.47
CA VAL A 178 -3.11 -5.06 12.61
C VAL A 178 -3.23 -4.71 14.08
N GLU A 179 -2.15 -4.21 14.65
CA GLU A 179 -2.09 -3.74 16.03
C GLU A 179 -1.78 -2.24 16.04
N VAL A 180 -2.35 -1.51 16.99
CA VAL A 180 -2.15 -0.06 17.14
C VAL A 180 -1.57 0.19 18.53
N PHE A 181 -0.40 0.81 18.57
CA PHE A 181 0.33 1.11 19.79
C PHE A 181 0.26 2.61 20.09
N ASP A 182 0.08 2.95 21.36
CA ASP A 182 0.18 4.32 21.84
C ASP A 182 1.61 4.59 22.33
N PRO A 183 2.36 5.53 21.72
CA PRO A 183 3.74 5.82 22.13
C PRO A 183 3.82 6.58 23.47
N GLY A 184 2.68 6.93 24.09
CA GLY A 184 2.61 7.63 25.37
C GLY A 184 2.52 9.15 25.24
N GLU A 185 2.17 9.82 26.34
CA GLU A 185 1.85 11.25 26.37
C GLU A 185 3.01 12.14 25.90
N GLU A 186 4.23 11.86 26.34
CA GLU A 186 5.42 12.64 25.98
C GLU A 186 5.71 12.59 24.48
N ALA A 187 5.65 11.39 23.88
CA ALA A 187 5.85 11.22 22.44
C ALA A 187 4.74 11.91 21.63
N ARG A 188 3.48 11.81 22.08
CA ARG A 188 2.36 12.52 21.44
C ARG A 188 2.51 14.04 21.51
N ALA A 189 2.98 14.57 22.64
CA ALA A 189 3.22 16.01 22.81
C ALA A 189 4.39 16.52 21.96
N ALA A 190 5.39 15.65 21.71
CA ALA A 190 6.52 15.95 20.84
C ALA A 190 6.19 15.82 19.34
N HIS A 191 5.14 15.09 18.97
CA HIS A 191 4.75 14.88 17.58
C HIS A 191 4.46 16.20 16.86
N ARG A 192 5.02 16.36 15.67
CA ARG A 192 4.75 17.48 14.78
C ARG A 192 4.16 16.96 13.49
N ILE A 193 2.87 17.23 13.31
CA ILE A 193 2.15 16.89 12.08
C ILE A 193 2.85 17.59 10.91
N SER A 194 3.27 16.80 9.92
CA SER A 194 3.88 17.32 8.71
C SER A 194 2.93 18.27 7.98
N ALA A 195 3.38 19.48 7.67
CA ALA A 195 2.58 20.43 6.90
C ALA A 195 2.40 19.96 5.45
N PRO A 196 1.28 20.29 4.79
CA PRO A 196 1.16 20.12 3.34
C PRO A 196 2.25 20.89 2.58
N SER A 197 2.50 20.49 1.34
CA SER A 197 3.47 21.12 0.43
C SER A 197 3.24 22.63 0.33
N GLY A 198 4.32 23.40 0.49
CA GLY A 198 4.32 24.86 0.37
C GLY A 198 4.38 25.37 -1.07
N TYR A 199 4.25 24.50 -2.09
CA TYR A 199 4.18 24.95 -3.48
C TYR A 199 3.01 25.92 -3.65
N ASP A 200 3.22 27.05 -4.33
CA ASP A 200 2.25 28.15 -4.36
C ASP A 200 0.99 27.84 -5.18
N ARG A 201 0.96 26.71 -5.89
CA ARG A 201 -0.13 26.24 -6.76
C ARG A 201 -0.58 27.26 -7.80
N SER A 202 0.27 28.25 -8.11
CA SER A 202 -0.01 29.21 -9.17
C SER A 202 0.11 28.57 -10.54
N HIS A 203 0.89 27.50 -10.67
CA HIS A 203 1.19 26.85 -11.94
C HIS A 203 1.75 27.82 -12.99
N GLY A 204 2.42 28.90 -12.54
CA GLY A 204 2.94 29.95 -13.41
C GLY A 204 1.88 30.92 -13.94
N THR A 205 0.63 30.82 -13.47
CA THR A 205 -0.46 31.75 -13.79
C THR A 205 -0.84 32.54 -12.52
N LYS A 206 -0.29 33.75 -12.41
CA LYS A 206 -0.77 34.82 -11.52
C LYS A 206 -1.10 36.04 -12.36
#